data_AF-B6GBA2-F1
#
_entry.id   AF-B6GBA2-F1
#
_cell.length_a   1.000
_cell.length_b   1.000
_cell.length_c   1.000
_cell.angle_alpha   90.00
_cell.angle_beta   90.00
_cell.angle_gamma   90.00
#
_symmetry.space_group_name_H-M   'P 1'
#
loop_
_entity.id
_entity.type
_entity.pdbx_description
1 polymer ?
#
loop_
_entity_poly.entity_id
_entity_poly.type
_entity_poly.pdbx_seq_one_letter_code
_entity_poly.pdbx_strand_id
1 'polypeptide(L)'
;MPASFTGEIEVHSDSGDVVAADVRELAGLFASTSNGDVIAKNVSATKLDAINENGDTLLSGVESEAILATNFNGDISLGGATARKAQVVNENGDIMLVDMSLKSALTCNSVNGHISAQRLDVVTSSVENANGALEA
;
A
#
# COMPACT_ATOMS: atom_id res chain seq x y z
N MET A 1 15.56 3.61 -15.78
CA MET A 1 14.66 4.77 -15.98
C MET A 1 15.48 6.05 -15.91
N PRO A 2 15.26 7.05 -16.79
CA PRO A 2 15.85 8.38 -16.60
C PRO A 2 15.35 8.97 -15.28
N ALA A 3 16.19 9.72 -14.58
CA ALA A 3 15.81 10.39 -13.33
C ALA A 3 14.69 11.44 -13.49
N SER A 4 14.35 11.82 -14.74
CA SER A 4 13.35 12.82 -15.09
C SER A 4 12.04 12.22 -15.62
N PHE A 5 11.82 10.91 -15.49
CA PHE A 5 10.57 10.31 -15.94
C PHE A 5 9.45 10.60 -14.94
N THR A 6 8.42 11.31 -15.39
CA THR A 6 7.25 11.69 -14.59
C THR A 6 5.96 11.04 -15.09
N GLY A 7 6.07 10.01 -15.93
CA GLY A 7 4.92 9.31 -16.50
C GLY A 7 4.40 8.20 -15.59
N GLU A 8 3.68 7.26 -16.18
CA GLU A 8 3.20 6.07 -15.50
C GLU A 8 4.20 4.92 -15.66
N ILE A 9 4.42 4.17 -14.57
CA ILE A 9 5.21 2.95 -14.57
C ILE A 9 4.28 1.81 -14.18
N GLU A 10 4.21 0.78 -15.02
CA GLU A 10 3.53 -0.47 -14.72
C GLU A 10 4.55 -1.61 -14.73
N VAL A 11 4.56 -2.40 -13.67
CA VAL A 11 5.42 -3.58 -13.51
C VAL A 11 4.56 -4.74 -13.05
N HIS A 12 4.70 -5.85 -13.76
CA HIS A 12 4.06 -7.11 -13.43
C HIS A 12 5.11 -8.23 -13.38
N SER A 13 4.95 -9.14 -12.43
CA SER A 13 5.83 -10.29 -12.24
C SER A 13 5.02 -11.53 -11.89
N ASP A 14 5.34 -12.68 -12.50
CA ASP A 14 4.69 -13.94 -12.15
C ASP A 14 5.30 -14.58 -10.89
N SER A 15 6.61 -14.41 -10.68
CA SER A 15 7.39 -15.19 -9.71
C SER A 15 8.64 -14.49 -9.17
N GLY A 16 8.54 -13.18 -8.94
CA GLY A 16 9.61 -12.40 -8.34
C GLY A 16 9.11 -11.09 -7.79
N ASP A 17 9.95 -10.47 -6.97
CA ASP A 17 9.61 -9.23 -6.29
C ASP A 17 9.53 -8.05 -7.25
N VAL A 18 8.55 -7.17 -7.00
CA VAL A 18 8.45 -5.87 -7.66
C VAL A 18 8.90 -4.80 -6.70
N VAL A 19 10.04 -4.18 -7.00
CA VAL A 19 10.66 -3.17 -6.13
C VAL A 19 10.75 -1.82 -6.83
N ALA A 20 10.15 -0.80 -6.21
CA ALA A 20 10.32 0.60 -6.54
C ALA A 20 10.94 1.33 -5.34
N ALA A 21 12.11 1.95 -5.53
CA ALA A 21 12.81 2.66 -4.47
C ALA A 21 13.30 4.03 -4.97
N ASP A 22 13.08 5.05 -4.15
CA ASP A 22 13.57 6.43 -4.37
C ASP A 22 13.11 7.03 -5.72
N VAL A 23 11.89 6.71 -6.13
CA VAL A 23 11.27 7.21 -7.38
C VAL A 23 10.35 8.38 -7.04
N ARG A 24 10.39 9.47 -7.81
CA ARG A 24 9.61 10.67 -7.51
C ARG A 24 8.86 11.20 -8.73
N GLU A 25 7.82 11.98 -8.45
CA GLU A 25 7.07 12.77 -9.44
C GLU A 25 6.42 11.93 -10.54
N LEU A 26 6.07 10.66 -10.25
CA LEU A 26 5.34 9.84 -11.22
C LEU A 26 3.90 10.30 -11.37
N ALA A 27 3.36 10.19 -12.58
CA ALA A 27 1.92 10.24 -12.78
C ALA A 27 1.25 9.00 -12.14
N GLY A 28 1.91 7.84 -12.21
CA GLY A 28 1.38 6.62 -11.60
C GLY A 28 2.45 5.53 -11.41
N LEU A 29 2.29 4.74 -10.36
CA LEU A 29 3.00 3.48 -10.16
C LEU A 29 1.98 2.36 -9.99
N PHE A 30 2.04 1.37 -10.86
CA PHE A 30 1.24 0.15 -10.82
C PHE A 30 2.20 -1.03 -10.66
N ALA A 31 2.26 -1.60 -9.47
CA ALA A 31 3.16 -2.69 -9.13
C ALA A 31 2.35 -3.93 -8.79
N SER A 32 2.60 -5.04 -9.50
CA SER A 32 1.89 -6.28 -9.23
C SER A 32 2.75 -7.53 -9.32
N THR A 33 2.47 -8.52 -8.47
CA THR A 33 3.09 -9.84 -8.56
C THR A 33 2.13 -10.95 -8.15
N SER A 34 2.28 -12.12 -8.76
CA SER A 34 1.55 -13.33 -8.36
C SER A 34 2.29 -14.12 -7.26
N ASN A 35 3.62 -14.14 -7.30
CA ASN A 35 4.44 -14.84 -6.30
C ASN A 35 5.71 -14.04 -6.04
N GLY A 36 5.78 -13.37 -4.91
CA GLY A 36 6.88 -12.49 -4.51
C GLY A 36 6.33 -11.27 -3.77
N ASP A 37 7.20 -10.34 -3.44
CA ASP A 37 6.83 -9.16 -2.66
C ASP A 37 6.61 -7.93 -3.55
N VAL A 38 5.68 -7.06 -3.16
CA VAL A 38 5.56 -5.71 -3.72
C VAL A 38 6.12 -4.70 -2.73
N ILE A 39 7.21 -4.05 -3.11
CA ILE A 39 7.94 -3.13 -2.23
C ILE A 39 8.03 -1.75 -2.89
N ALA A 40 7.41 -0.75 -2.26
CA ALA A 40 7.58 0.66 -2.63
C ALA A 40 8.18 1.45 -1.46
N LYS A 41 9.38 2.01 -1.64
CA LYS A 41 10.11 2.77 -0.61
C LYS A 41 10.46 4.17 -1.12
N ASN A 42 10.08 5.20 -0.36
CA ASN A 42 10.34 6.60 -0.69
C ASN A 42 9.83 6.98 -2.09
N VAL A 43 8.60 6.58 -2.41
CA VAL A 43 7.98 6.80 -3.72
C VAL A 43 7.03 7.99 -3.68
N SER A 44 7.16 8.91 -4.65
CA SER A 44 6.16 9.95 -4.91
C SER A 44 5.50 9.71 -6.28
N ALA A 45 4.19 9.53 -6.28
CA ALA A 45 3.37 9.31 -7.47
C ALA A 45 1.98 9.90 -7.27
N THR A 46 1.30 10.37 -8.32
CA THR A 46 -0.10 10.84 -8.14
C THR A 46 -1.03 9.69 -7.77
N LYS A 47 -0.79 8.49 -8.32
CA LYS A 47 -1.50 7.25 -7.97
C LYS A 47 -0.49 6.13 -7.71
N LEU A 48 -0.72 5.33 -6.68
CA LEU A 48 0.07 4.13 -6.39
C LEU A 48 -0.89 2.96 -6.17
N ASP A 49 -0.79 1.95 -7.03
CA ASP A 49 -1.49 0.67 -6.91
C ASP A 49 -0.46 -0.43 -6.68
N ALA A 50 -0.58 -1.14 -5.55
CA ALA A 50 0.21 -2.31 -5.19
C ALA A 50 -0.71 -3.52 -5.05
N ILE A 51 -0.59 -4.49 -5.96
CA ILE A 51 -1.50 -5.63 -6.07
C ILE A 51 -0.67 -6.92 -5.97
N ASN A 52 -0.88 -7.71 -4.93
CA ASN A 52 -0.13 -8.94 -4.72
C ASN A 52 -1.05 -10.13 -4.40
N GLU A 53 -0.74 -11.30 -4.96
CA GLU A 53 -1.48 -12.54 -4.69
C GLU A 53 -0.81 -13.38 -3.61
N ASN A 54 0.50 -13.60 -3.69
CA ASN A 54 1.25 -14.45 -2.76
C ASN A 54 2.59 -13.81 -2.40
N GLY A 55 2.64 -13.21 -1.22
CA GLY A 55 3.80 -12.53 -0.66
C GLY A 55 3.35 -11.28 0.09
N ASP A 56 4.32 -10.49 0.54
CA ASP A 56 4.05 -9.32 1.35
C ASP A 56 3.96 -8.06 0.48
N THR A 57 3.19 -7.08 0.94
CA THR A 57 3.18 -5.74 0.37
C THR A 57 3.73 -4.75 1.39
N LEU A 58 4.86 -4.11 1.06
CA LEU A 58 5.51 -3.10 1.89
C LEU A 58 5.52 -1.75 1.18
N LEU A 59 4.74 -0.80 1.70
CA LEU A 59 4.71 0.58 1.27
C LEU A 59 5.25 1.48 2.38
N SER A 60 6.40 2.10 2.18
CA SER A 60 7.06 2.92 3.20
C SER A 60 7.49 4.28 2.65
N GLY A 61 7.10 5.37 3.32
CA GLY A 61 7.48 6.72 2.90
C GLY A 61 6.88 7.13 1.55
N VAL A 62 5.63 6.76 1.31
CA VAL A 62 4.91 7.05 0.06
C VAL A 62 4.22 8.41 0.15
N GLU A 63 4.36 9.22 -0.90
CA GLU A 63 3.59 10.45 -1.11
C GLU A 63 2.69 10.29 -2.35
N SER A 64 1.37 10.37 -2.18
CA SER A 64 0.43 10.18 -3.30
C SER A 64 -0.91 10.86 -3.13
N GLU A 65 -1.64 11.13 -4.21
CA GLU A 65 -3.06 11.52 -4.07
C GLU A 65 -3.93 10.30 -3.72
N ALA A 66 -3.60 9.12 -4.26
CA ALA A 66 -4.34 7.89 -3.99
C ALA A 66 -3.41 6.69 -3.86
N ILE A 67 -3.59 5.93 -2.76
CA ILE A 67 -2.93 4.65 -2.52
C ILE A 67 -3.98 3.55 -2.56
N LEU A 68 -3.71 2.48 -3.31
CA LEU A 68 -4.41 1.20 -3.27
C LEU A 68 -3.38 0.11 -2.95
N ALA A 69 -3.60 -0.63 -1.87
CA ALA A 69 -2.84 -1.83 -1.54
C ALA A 69 -3.80 -3.00 -1.40
N THR A 70 -3.67 -4.02 -2.24
CA THR A 70 -4.48 -5.22 -2.19
C THR A 70 -3.59 -6.45 -2.12
N ASN A 71 -3.80 -7.30 -1.12
CA ASN A 71 -3.08 -8.54 -0.98
C ASN A 71 -4.05 -9.71 -0.76
N PHE A 72 -3.73 -10.89 -1.28
CA PHE A 72 -4.54 -12.10 -1.07
C PHE A 72 -3.94 -13.02 -0.01
N ASN A 73 -2.65 -13.37 -0.13
CA ASN A 73 -1.91 -14.16 0.87
C ASN A 73 -0.61 -13.46 1.25
N GLY A 74 -0.45 -13.13 2.53
CA GLY A 74 0.69 -12.40 3.10
C GLY A 74 0.24 -11.10 3.77
N ASP A 75 1.20 -10.33 4.27
CA ASP A 75 0.91 -9.15 5.07
C ASP A 75 0.95 -7.86 4.25
N ILE A 76 0.20 -6.85 4.69
CA ILE A 76 0.34 -5.48 4.18
C ILE A 76 0.91 -4.58 5.28
N SER A 77 2.03 -3.95 4.99
CA SER A 77 2.62 -2.89 5.81
C SER A 77 2.59 -1.56 5.06
N LEU A 78 1.79 -0.60 5.54
CA LEU A 78 1.72 0.76 5.03
C LEU A 78 2.20 1.76 6.11
N GLY A 79 3.42 2.25 5.94
CA GLY A 79 4.14 3.06 6.92
C GLY A 79 4.58 4.42 6.39
N GLY A 80 4.47 5.48 7.18
CA GLY A 80 5.04 6.79 6.83
C GLY A 80 4.42 7.42 5.59
N ALA A 81 3.16 7.11 5.29
CA ALA A 81 2.50 7.54 4.05
C ALA A 81 1.80 8.90 4.22
N THR A 82 2.01 9.80 3.27
CA THR A 82 1.26 11.04 3.14
C THR A 82 0.40 10.98 1.90
N ALA A 83 -0.93 11.02 2.04
CA ALA A 83 -1.80 11.00 0.88
C ALA A 83 -3.11 11.78 1.04
N ARG A 84 -3.87 11.93 -0.05
CA ARG A 84 -5.26 12.39 0.07
C ARG A 84 -6.15 11.25 0.56
N LYS A 85 -6.02 10.05 -0.01
CA LYS A 85 -6.78 8.86 0.41
C LYS A 85 -5.95 7.58 0.29
N ALA A 86 -6.29 6.59 1.10
CA ALA A 86 -5.74 5.24 1.03
C ALA A 86 -6.84 4.18 1.14
N GLN A 87 -6.73 3.14 0.31
CA GLN A 87 -7.51 1.93 0.40
C GLN A 87 -6.58 0.73 0.61
N VAL A 88 -6.82 -0.04 1.66
CA VAL A 88 -6.05 -1.24 1.99
C VAL A 88 -7.01 -2.41 2.11
N VAL A 89 -6.75 -3.50 1.40
CA VAL A 89 -7.56 -4.71 1.42
C VAL A 89 -6.65 -5.92 1.54
N ASN A 90 -6.84 -6.74 2.56
CA ASN A 90 -6.13 -8.01 2.69
C ASN A 90 -7.10 -9.17 2.93
N GLU A 91 -6.88 -10.31 2.30
CA GLU A 91 -7.70 -11.49 2.53
C GLU A 91 -7.12 -12.41 3.61
N ASN A 92 -5.87 -12.84 3.46
CA ASN A 92 -5.21 -13.76 4.39
C ASN A 92 -3.85 -13.21 4.82
N GLY A 93 -3.82 -12.64 6.02
CA GLY A 93 -2.64 -11.99 6.60
C GLY A 93 -2.99 -10.72 7.34
N ASP A 94 -1.99 -10.17 8.02
CA ASP A 94 -2.15 -9.01 8.88
C ASP A 94 -2.04 -7.71 8.06
N ILE A 95 -2.58 -6.62 8.61
CA ILE A 95 -2.44 -5.27 8.10
C ILE A 95 -1.82 -4.41 9.19
N MET A 96 -0.69 -3.78 8.88
CA MET A 96 -0.05 -2.79 9.74
C MET A 96 -0.11 -1.41 9.08
N LEU A 97 -0.80 -0.47 9.72
CA LEU A 97 -0.92 0.93 9.32
C LEU A 97 -0.22 1.81 10.35
N VAL A 98 0.84 2.51 9.96
CA VAL A 98 1.67 3.25 10.90
C VAL A 98 2.11 4.60 10.35
N ASP A 99 2.06 5.65 11.17
CA ASP A 99 2.59 6.98 10.83
C ASP A 99 2.02 7.54 9.51
N MET A 100 0.70 7.51 9.37
CA MET A 100 0.02 7.97 8.16
C MET A 100 -0.61 9.36 8.35
N SER A 101 -0.53 10.20 7.32
CA SER A 101 -1.20 11.49 7.24
C SER A 101 -2.09 11.53 5.99
N LEU A 102 -3.39 11.41 6.17
CA LEU A 102 -4.39 11.35 5.10
C LEU A 102 -5.35 12.55 5.13
N LYS A 103 -5.34 13.34 4.06
CA LYS A 103 -6.15 14.58 3.97
C LYS A 103 -7.66 14.34 3.81
N SER A 104 -8.09 13.11 3.50
CA SER A 104 -9.49 12.78 3.26
C SER A 104 -9.93 11.49 3.94
N ALA A 105 -9.49 10.33 3.47
CA ALA A 105 -10.09 9.07 3.91
C ALA A 105 -9.13 7.88 3.93
N LEU A 106 -9.31 7.02 4.93
CA LEU A 106 -8.80 5.65 4.99
C LEU A 106 -9.96 4.67 4.86
N THR A 107 -9.84 3.71 3.96
CA THR A 107 -10.65 2.48 3.98
C THR A 107 -9.72 1.29 4.14
N CYS A 108 -9.91 0.50 5.18
CA CYS A 108 -9.11 -0.69 5.46
C CYS A 108 -10.04 -1.89 5.69
N ASN A 109 -9.88 -2.95 4.92
CA ASN A 109 -10.67 -4.17 5.07
C ASN A 109 -9.73 -5.37 5.20
N SER A 110 -9.95 -6.21 6.21
CA SER A 110 -9.32 -7.51 6.32
C SER A 110 -10.38 -8.61 6.44
N VAL A 111 -10.09 -9.80 5.89
CA VAL A 111 -10.94 -10.98 6.09
C VAL A 111 -10.37 -11.86 7.18
N ASN A 112 -9.17 -12.41 7.00
CA ASN A 112 -8.52 -13.38 7.89
C ASN A 112 -7.14 -12.88 8.35
N GLY A 113 -7.12 -11.94 9.29
CA GLY A 113 -5.89 -11.46 9.92
C GLY A 113 -6.15 -10.35 10.92
N HIS A 114 -5.10 -9.79 11.49
CA HIS A 114 -5.16 -8.70 12.46
C HIS A 114 -4.93 -7.38 11.77
N ILE A 115 -5.65 -6.34 12.20
CA ILE A 115 -5.35 -4.97 11.79
C ILE A 115 -4.74 -4.25 12.98
N SER A 116 -3.51 -3.76 12.83
CA SER A 116 -2.84 -2.87 13.77
C SER A 116 -2.72 -1.48 13.15
N ALA A 117 -3.34 -0.49 13.77
CA ALA A 117 -3.29 0.91 13.35
C ALA A 117 -2.66 1.77 14.44
N GLN A 118 -1.63 2.56 14.11
CA GLN A 118 -0.96 3.42 15.07
C GLN A 118 -0.57 4.75 14.44
N ARG A 119 -0.80 5.86 15.16
CA ARG A 119 -0.40 7.20 14.75
C ARG A 119 -0.94 7.57 13.36
N LEU A 120 -2.26 7.49 13.22
CA LEU A 120 -2.99 7.87 12.01
C LEU A 120 -3.58 9.27 12.19
N ASP A 121 -3.12 10.23 11.38
CA ASP A 121 -3.76 11.52 11.19
C ASP A 121 -4.65 11.45 9.95
N VAL A 122 -5.93 11.13 10.14
CA VAL A 122 -6.90 10.93 9.05
C VAL A 122 -8.21 11.62 9.36
N VAL A 123 -8.80 12.27 8.34
CA VAL A 123 -10.09 12.97 8.50
C VAL A 123 -11.25 12.00 8.69
N THR A 124 -11.34 10.95 7.87
CA THR A 124 -12.33 9.88 8.04
C THR A 124 -11.71 8.49 7.84
N SER A 125 -12.08 7.53 8.69
CA SER A 125 -11.61 6.15 8.56
C SER A 125 -12.77 5.15 8.65
N SER A 126 -12.76 4.17 7.76
CA SER A 126 -13.56 2.94 7.88
C SER A 126 -12.61 1.77 7.95
N VAL A 127 -12.64 1.02 9.06
CA VAL A 127 -11.79 -0.14 9.29
C VAL A 127 -12.68 -1.32 9.63
N GLU A 128 -12.67 -2.34 8.78
CA GLU A 128 -13.50 -3.52 8.92
C GLU A 128 -12.61 -4.77 8.94
N ASN A 129 -12.92 -5.68 9.85
CA ASN A 129 -12.27 -6.98 9.93
C ASN A 129 -13.34 -8.06 10.11
N ALA A 130 -13.38 -9.04 9.22
CA ALA A 130 -14.41 -10.08 9.26
C ALA A 130 -14.11 -11.15 10.33
N ASN A 131 -12.91 -11.74 10.29
CA ASN A 131 -12.56 -12.94 11.07
C ASN A 131 -11.27 -12.78 11.90
N GLY A 132 -10.84 -11.56 12.23
CA GLY A 132 -9.69 -11.32 13.11
C GLY A 132 -9.88 -10.16 14.09
N ALA A 133 -8.80 -9.74 14.73
CA ALA A 133 -8.84 -8.65 15.69
C ALA A 133 -8.51 -7.29 15.05
N LEU A 134 -8.98 -6.23 15.68
CA LEU A 134 -8.63 -4.86 15.37
C LEU A 134 -8.01 -4.22 16.61
N GLU A 135 -6.80 -3.68 16.46
CA GLU A 135 -6.09 -2.85 17.43
C GLU A 135 -5.80 -1.49 16.79
N ALA A 136 -6.31 -0.40 17.38
CA ALA A 136 -6.23 0.96 16.84
C ALA A 136 -5.98 2.01 17.92
#